data_AF-A0A8J2HNY7-F1
#
_entry.id   AF-A0A8J2HNY7-F1
#
_cell.length_a   1.000
_cell.length_b   1.000
_cell.length_c   1.000
_cell.angle_alpha   90.00
_cell.angle_beta   90.00
_cell.angle_gamma   90.00
#
_symmetry.space_group_name_H-M   'P 1'
#
loop_
_entity.id
_entity.type
_entity.pdbx_description
1 polymer ?
#
loop_
_entity_poly.entity_id
_entity_poly.type
_entity_poly.pdbx_seq_one_letter_code
_entity_poly.pdbx_strand_id
1 'polypeptide(L)'
;MANIDYKLQCLINNGIKFIFNLERDEHITPQRRSLQWLTVKSKRCYFLACFLYKLFSSGEPSFLRSMFVKESPDIRCSERLAAKHNNVTFKIPNFSTASYEHSFLISSIPL
;
A
#
# COMPACT_ATOMS: atom_id res chain seq x y z
N MET A 1 7.80 -9.79 4.48
CA MET A 1 7.29 -8.41 4.42
C MET A 1 7.61 -7.55 5.65
N ALA A 2 7.73 -8.10 6.88
CA ALA A 2 7.94 -7.31 8.11
C ALA A 2 9.26 -6.49 8.20
N ASN A 3 10.30 -6.85 7.46
CA ASN A 3 11.64 -6.24 7.60
C ASN A 3 11.71 -4.77 7.15
N ILE A 4 11.01 -4.41 6.06
CA ILE A 4 11.07 -3.04 5.49
C ILE A 4 10.21 -2.07 6.31
N ASP A 5 9.03 -2.51 6.74
CA ASP A 5 8.15 -1.70 7.58
C ASP A 5 8.80 -1.33 8.90
N TYR A 6 9.49 -2.29 9.51
CA TYR A 6 10.24 -2.07 10.74
C TYR A 6 11.37 -1.05 10.52
N LYS A 7 12.17 -1.19 9.45
CA LYS A 7 13.23 -0.23 9.12
C LYS A 7 12.68 1.18 8.90
N LEU A 8 11.54 1.31 8.20
CA LEU A 8 10.90 2.60 7.98
C LEU A 8 10.36 3.19 9.29
N GLN A 9 9.81 2.36 10.16
CA GLN A 9 9.39 2.78 11.50
C GLN A 9 10.58 3.29 12.33
N CYS A 10 11.71 2.57 12.33
CA CYS A 10 12.93 3.00 13.01
C CYS A 10 13.44 4.34 12.46
N LEU A 11 13.45 4.52 11.15
CA LEU A 11 13.88 5.78 10.52
C LEU A 11 12.99 6.95 10.94
N ILE A 12 11.67 6.79 10.90
CA ILE A 12 10.72 7.83 11.32
C ILE A 12 10.91 8.13 12.81
N ASN A 13 11.02 7.10 13.64
CA ASN A 13 11.25 7.25 15.07
C ASN A 13 12.54 8.04 15.37
N ASN A 14 13.64 7.72 14.69
CA ASN A 14 14.90 8.46 14.82
C ASN A 14 14.76 9.91 14.33
N GLY A 15 14.01 10.15 13.25
CA GLY A 15 13.70 11.51 12.78
C GLY A 15 12.95 12.34 13.83
N ILE A 16 11.95 11.76 14.50
CA ILE A 16 11.22 12.43 15.58
C ILE A 16 12.16 12.73 16.75
N LYS A 17 13.00 11.76 17.15
CA LYS A 17 13.98 11.97 18.22
C LYS A 17 14.96 13.09 17.89
N PHE A 18 15.42 13.17 16.64
CA PHE A 18 16.31 14.23 16.19
C PHE A 18 15.65 15.61 16.27
N ILE A 19 14.40 15.75 15.81
CA ILE A 19 13.68 17.04 15.80
C ILE A 19 13.46 17.57 17.22
N PHE A 20 13.05 16.70 18.14
CA PHE A 20 12.74 17.09 19.53
C PHE A 20 13.93 16.91 20.48
N ASN A 21 15.10 16.52 19.97
CA ASN A 21 16.29 16.20 20.75
C ASN A 21 16.00 15.25 21.93
N LEU A 22 15.25 14.18 21.67
CA LEU A 22 14.81 13.21 22.68
C LEU A 22 15.91 12.24 23.08
N GLU A 23 15.86 11.77 24.31
CA GLU A 23 16.77 10.73 24.79
C GLU A 23 16.53 9.37 24.12
N ARG A 24 17.51 8.46 24.24
CA ARG A 24 17.47 7.15 23.60
C ARG A 24 16.25 6.32 24.04
N ASP A 25 15.86 6.39 25.30
CA ASP A 25 14.78 5.56 25.86
C ASP A 25 13.47 6.33 26.06
N GLU A 26 13.42 7.57 25.60
CA GLU A 26 12.24 8.41 25.75
C GLU A 26 11.08 7.93 24.85
N HIS A 27 9.86 7.99 25.40
CA HIS A 27 8.66 7.62 24.67
C HIS A 27 8.37 8.62 23.54
N ILE A 28 8.27 8.10 22.31
CA ILE A 28 8.08 8.87 21.06
C ILE A 28 6.59 9.18 20.78
N THR A 29 5.68 8.45 21.43
CA THR A 29 4.23 8.58 21.21
C THR A 29 3.67 10.01 21.40
N PRO A 30 4.03 10.78 22.45
CA PRO A 30 3.49 12.12 22.62
C PRO A 30 3.95 13.10 21.52
N GLN A 31 5.22 13.06 21.13
CA GLN A 31 5.79 13.92 20.09
C GLN A 31 5.27 13.51 18.70
N ARG A 32 5.05 12.21 18.47
CA ARG A 32 4.42 11.74 17.23
C ARG A 32 2.97 12.24 17.11
N ARG A 33 2.24 12.36 18.22
CA ARG A 33 0.88 12.93 18.24
C ARG A 33 0.90 14.44 18.03
N SER A 34 1.84 15.16 18.63
CA SER A 34 1.95 16.62 18.43
C SER A 34 2.27 16.98 16.97
N LEU A 35 3.10 16.16 16.31
CA LEU A 35 3.39 16.26 14.87
C LEU A 35 2.21 15.87 13.96
N GLN A 36 1.18 15.21 14.50
CA GLN A 36 0.07 14.62 13.73
C GLN A 36 0.53 13.68 12.61
N TRP A 37 1.64 12.97 12.80
CA TRP A 37 2.20 12.10 11.76
C TRP A 37 1.45 10.76 11.64
N LEU A 38 1.06 10.44 10.41
CA LEU A 38 0.47 9.16 10.03
C LEU A 38 1.36 7.98 10.48
N THR A 39 0.72 6.84 10.77
CA THR A 39 1.47 5.60 11.02
C THR A 39 2.20 5.17 9.76
N VAL A 40 3.26 4.37 9.89
CA VAL A 40 3.98 3.81 8.72
C VAL A 40 3.01 3.14 7.75
N LYS A 41 2.07 2.33 8.28
CA LYS A 41 1.03 1.67 7.49
C LYS A 41 0.14 2.70 6.78
N SER A 42 -0.41 3.67 7.51
CA SER A 42 -1.27 4.71 6.94
C SER A 42 -0.53 5.56 5.89
N LYS A 43 0.74 5.88 6.12
CA LYS A 43 1.57 6.66 5.20
C LYS A 43 1.87 5.87 3.92
N ARG A 44 2.14 4.56 4.03
CA ARG A 44 2.25 3.66 2.86
C ARG A 44 0.95 3.62 2.07
N CYS A 45 -0.20 3.44 2.74
CA CYS A 45 -1.50 3.46 2.07
C CYS A 45 -1.76 4.81 1.38
N TYR A 46 -1.45 5.93 2.02
CA TYR A 46 -1.59 7.25 1.42
C TYR A 46 -0.75 7.40 0.15
N PHE A 47 0.54 7.07 0.19
CA PHE A 47 1.38 7.15 -1.01
C PHE A 47 0.95 6.19 -2.10
N LEU A 48 0.52 4.98 -1.75
CA LEU A 48 -0.02 4.02 -2.70
C LEU A 48 -1.31 4.55 -3.34
N ALA A 49 -2.19 5.20 -2.58
CA ALA A 49 -3.41 5.82 -3.08
C ALA A 49 -3.09 6.96 -4.05
N CYS A 50 -2.18 7.86 -3.67
CA CYS A 50 -1.75 8.96 -4.54
C CYS A 50 -1.09 8.43 -5.81
N PHE A 51 -0.28 7.37 -5.71
CA PHE A 51 0.33 6.73 -6.86
C PHE A 51 -0.72 6.13 -7.80
N LEU A 52 -1.69 5.38 -7.26
CA LEU A 52 -2.80 4.83 -8.04
C LEU A 52 -3.61 5.94 -8.70
N TYR A 53 -3.96 6.99 -7.97
CA TYR A 53 -4.67 8.13 -8.52
C TYR A 53 -3.92 8.77 -9.70
N LYS A 54 -2.60 8.98 -9.55
CA LYS A 54 -1.75 9.49 -10.64
C LYS A 54 -1.68 8.52 -11.82
N LEU A 55 -1.55 7.22 -11.56
CA LEU A 55 -1.53 6.19 -12.59
C LEU A 55 -2.83 6.18 -13.41
N PHE A 56 -3.98 6.30 -12.74
CA PHE A 56 -5.28 6.34 -13.40
C PHE A 56 -5.54 7.68 -14.11
N SER A 57 -5.07 8.79 -13.55
CA SER A 57 -5.28 10.13 -14.12
C SER A 57 -4.35 10.42 -15.30
N SER A 58 -3.08 10.04 -15.20
CA SER A 58 -2.06 10.25 -16.24
C SER A 58 -2.02 9.14 -17.27
N GLY A 59 -2.47 7.92 -16.92
CA GLY A 59 -2.34 6.73 -17.77
C GLY A 59 -0.92 6.17 -17.88
N GLU A 60 0.07 6.83 -17.28
CA GLU A 60 1.47 6.44 -17.29
C GLU A 60 1.96 5.96 -15.92
N PRO A 61 2.85 4.96 -15.88
CA PRO A 61 3.37 4.20 -17.02
C PRO A 61 2.37 3.18 -17.57
N SER A 62 2.29 3.09 -18.90
CA SER A 62 1.34 2.24 -19.64
C SER A 62 1.42 0.76 -19.26
N PHE A 63 2.62 0.26 -18.98
CA PHE A 63 2.83 -1.12 -18.51
C PHE A 63 2.06 -1.39 -17.20
N LEU A 64 2.21 -0.53 -16.19
CA LEU A 64 1.46 -0.70 -14.93
C LEU A 64 -0.03 -0.50 -15.14
N ARG A 65 -0.43 0.45 -15.98
CA ARG A 65 -1.84 0.68 -16.32
C ARG A 65 -2.49 -0.56 -16.92
N SER A 66 -1.79 -1.27 -17.81
CA SER A 66 -2.27 -2.48 -18.47
C SER A 66 -2.49 -3.66 -17.50
N MET A 67 -1.83 -3.65 -16.34
CA MET A 67 -2.07 -4.64 -15.29
C MET A 67 -3.41 -4.45 -14.57
N PHE A 68 -3.94 -3.23 -14.53
CA PHE A 68 -5.24 -2.93 -13.92
C PHE A 68 -6.38 -3.16 -14.92
N VAL A 69 -6.64 -4.43 -15.25
CA VAL A 69 -7.77 -4.82 -16.11
C VAL A 69 -9.05 -4.85 -15.28
N LYS A 70 -10.04 -4.05 -15.68
CA LYS A 70 -11.38 -4.10 -15.10
C LYS A 70 -12.05 -5.42 -15.49
N GLU A 71 -12.74 -6.06 -14.56
CA GLU A 71 -13.54 -7.25 -14.88
C GLU A 71 -14.57 -6.93 -15.95
N SER A 72 -14.58 -7.73 -17.02
CA SER A 72 -15.63 -7.66 -18.04
C SER A 72 -16.95 -8.09 -17.40
N PRO A 73 -18.04 -7.32 -17.62
CA PRO A 73 -19.34 -7.61 -17.01
C PRO A 73 -19.93 -8.96 -17.47
N ASP A 74 -19.41 -9.52 -18.56
CA ASP A 74 -19.91 -10.74 -19.20
C ASP A 74 -19.34 -12.04 -18.59
N ILE A 75 -18.35 -11.95 -17.69
CA ILE A 75 -17.82 -13.11 -16.99
C ILE A 75 -18.71 -13.38 -15.77
N ARG A 76 -19.52 -14.44 -15.83
CA ARG A 76 -20.29 -14.95 -14.69
C ARG A 76 -19.35 -15.45 -13.59
N CYS A 77 -18.93 -14.56 -12.69
CA CYS A 77 -18.34 -14.94 -11.41
C CYS A 77 -19.46 -15.22 -10.39
N SER A 78 -19.24 -16.20 -9.52
CA SER A 78 -20.18 -16.55 -8.44
C SER A 78 -20.57 -15.32 -7.62
N GLU A 79 -21.86 -15.00 -7.55
CA GLU A 79 -22.43 -13.84 -6.82
C GLU A 79 -22.01 -13.79 -5.34
N ARG A 80 -21.64 -14.95 -4.75
CA ARG A 80 -21.20 -15.04 -3.35
C ARG A 80 -19.90 -14.27 -3.07
N LEU A 81 -19.04 -14.10 -4.08
CA LEU A 81 -17.80 -13.32 -3.96
C LEU A 81 -18.03 -11.84 -4.31
N ALA A 82 -18.97 -11.56 -5.23
CA ALA A 82 -19.32 -10.21 -5.66
C ALA A 82 -20.09 -9.43 -4.59
N ALA A 83 -20.97 -10.08 -3.82
CA ALA A 83 -21.79 -9.42 -2.79
C ALA A 83 -21.00 -8.92 -1.56
N LYS A 84 -19.74 -9.35 -1.38
CA LYS A 84 -18.89 -8.96 -0.24
C LYS A 84 -18.00 -7.75 -0.53
N HIS A 85 -17.77 -7.43 -1.81
CA HIS A 85 -16.96 -6.30 -2.26
C HIS A 85 -17.85 -5.37 -3.09
N ASN A 86 -18.14 -4.18 -2.57
CA ASN A 86 -18.87 -3.16 -3.31
C ASN A 86 -18.02 -2.66 -4.50
N ASN A 87 -18.27 -3.26 -5.66
CA ASN A 87 -18.12 -2.74 -7.02
C ASN A 87 -16.76 -2.11 -7.41
N VAL A 88 -16.14 -2.74 -8.42
CA VAL A 88 -14.83 -2.46 -9.05
C VAL A 88 -13.66 -3.22 -8.40
N THR A 89 -13.76 -4.54 -8.43
CA THR A 89 -12.63 -5.43 -8.11
C THR A 89 -11.71 -5.51 -9.32
N PHE A 90 -10.44 -5.16 -9.16
CA PHE A 90 -9.40 -5.45 -10.14
C PHE A 90 -8.98 -6.92 -10.03
N LYS A 91 -8.83 -7.62 -11.16
CA LYS A 91 -8.28 -8.99 -11.14
C LYS A 91 -6.80 -8.94 -10.81
N ILE A 92 -6.45 -9.48 -9.65
CA ILE A 92 -5.05 -9.75 -9.31
C ILE A 92 -4.67 -11.06 -10.04
N PRO A 93 -3.74 -11.03 -11.01
CA PRO A 93 -3.32 -12.23 -11.70
C PRO A 93 -2.62 -13.20 -10.72
N ASN A 94 -3.04 -14.46 -10.73
CA ASN A 94 -2.38 -15.52 -9.98
C ASN A 94 -1.17 -16.01 -10.79
N PHE A 95 0.04 -15.74 -10.31
CA PHE A 95 1.26 -16.25 -10.93
C PHE A 95 1.68 -17.56 -10.27
N SER A 96 1.73 -18.66 -11.03
CA SER A 96 2.18 -19.97 -10.54
C SER A 96 3.58 -20.37 -11.05
N THR A 97 4.32 -19.44 -11.65
CA THR A 97 5.62 -19.73 -12.29
C THR A 97 6.77 -19.51 -11.30
N ALA A 98 7.75 -20.42 -11.30
CA ALA A 98 8.99 -20.29 -10.50
C ALA A 98 9.73 -18.96 -10.74
N SER A 99 9.58 -18.36 -11.92
CA SER A 99 10.12 -17.02 -12.25
C SER A 99 9.63 -15.90 -11.32
N TYR A 100 8.47 -16.07 -10.67
CA TYR A 100 7.89 -15.10 -9.74
C TYR A 100 8.13 -15.46 -8.27
N GLU A 101 8.89 -16.51 -7.96
CA GLU A 101 9.18 -16.98 -6.60
C GLU A 101 9.86 -15.93 -5.72
N HIS A 102 10.70 -15.08 -6.33
CA HIS A 102 11.34 -13.93 -5.67
C HIS A 102 10.69 -12.58 -6.01
N SER A 103 9.55 -12.59 -6.70
CA SER A 103 8.81 -11.37 -7.00
C SER A 103 7.93 -10.97 -5.83
N PHE A 104 7.69 -9.67 -5.66
CA PHE A 104 6.81 -9.16 -4.62
C PHE A 104 5.45 -8.85 -5.23
N LEU A 105 4.40 -9.53 -4.74
CA LEU A 105 3.02 -9.15 -5.03
C LEU A 105 2.68 -7.91 -4.20
N ILE A 106 2.69 -6.74 -4.84
CA ILE A 106 2.13 -5.52 -4.25
C ILE A 106 0.64 -5.54 -4.59
N SER A 107 -0.17 -6.06 -3.67
CA SER A 107 -1.60 -5.83 -3.75
C SER A 107 -1.83 -4.34 -3.52
N SER A 108 -2.64 -3.72 -4.38
CA SER A 108 -3.11 -2.36 -4.16
C SER A 108 -3.89 -2.27 -2.85
N ILE A 109 -4.24 -1.05 -2.44
CA ILE A 109 -5.15 -0.82 -1.32
C ILE A 109 -6.39 -1.73 -1.52
N PRO A 110 -6.76 -2.54 -0.51
CA PRO A 110 -8.06 -3.18 -0.53
C PRO A 110 -9.11 -2.05 -0.45
N LEU A 111 -9.78 -1.79 -1.58
CA LEU A 111 -10.91 -0.88 -1.67
C LEU A 111 -12.17 -1.57 -1.17
#